data_AF-A0A1S8LRF2-F1
#
_entry.id   AF-A0A1S8LRF2-F1
#
_cell.length_a   1.000
_cell.length_b   1.000
_cell.length_c   1.000
_cell.angle_alpha   90.00
_cell.angle_beta   90.00
_cell.angle_gamma   90.00
#
_symmetry.space_group_name_H-M   'P 1'
#
loop_
_entity.id
_entity.type
_entity.pdbx_description
1 polymer ?
#
loop_
_entity_poly.entity_id
_entity_poly.type
_entity_poly.pdbx_seq_one_letter_code
_entity_poly.pdbx_strand_id
1 'polypeptide(L)' 'MNLYEVRDFFNMNTNYDDENIEEQIEALGKTLKNFWSMSFEKQLPDKKIAIKLFEEDKILCITVFEGV' A
#
# COMPACT_ATOMS: atom_id res chain seq x y z
N MET A 1 2.48 14.54 -0.53
CA MET A 1 2.34 13.17 0.01
C MET A 1 1.15 12.58 -0.69
N ASN A 2 1.33 11.50 -1.45
CA ASN A 2 0.20 10.86 -2.14
C ASN A 2 -0.32 9.76 -1.21
N LEU A 3 -1.53 9.95 -0.72
CA LEU A 3 -2.24 9.02 0.14
C LEU A 3 -3.25 8.25 -0.69
N TYR A 4 -3.26 6.93 -0.56
CA TYR A 4 -4.22 6.06 -1.24
C TYR A 4 -4.80 5.05 -0.25
N GLU A 5 -6.09 4.78 -0.36
CA GLU A 5 -6.71 3.66 0.34
C GLU A 5 -6.27 2.36 -0.33
N VAL A 6 -5.86 1.36 0.46
CA VAL A 6 -5.39 0.07 -0.09
C VAL A 6 -6.53 -0.64 -0.83
N ARG A 7 -7.78 -0.39 -0.44
CA ARG A 7 -8.99 -0.93 -1.08
C ARG A 7 -9.19 -0.44 -2.52
N ASP A 8 -8.68 0.74 -2.88
CA ASP A 8 -8.84 1.26 -4.24
C ASP A 8 -8.11 0.40 -5.29
N PHE A 9 -7.09 -0.36 -4.86
CA PHE A 9 -6.34 -1.28 -5.72
C PHE A 9 -7.12 -2.57 -6.05
N PHE A 10 -8.26 -2.80 -5.40
CA PHE A 10 -9.09 -4.00 -5.54
C PHE A 10 -10.22 -3.88 -6.58
N ASN A 11 -10.33 -2.73 -7.26
CA ASN A 11 -11.49 -2.32 -8.08
C ASN A 11 -11.92 -3.23 -9.26
N MET A 12 -11.37 -4.43 -9.46
CA MET A 12 -11.76 -5.31 -10.56
C MET A 12 -12.39 -6.66 -10.18
N ASN A 13 -12.27 -7.20 -8.96
CA ASN A 13 -12.80 -8.55 -8.65
C ASN A 13 -13.00 -8.85 -7.14
N THR A 14 -13.46 -7.88 -6.34
CA THR A 14 -13.57 -8.07 -4.89
C THR A 14 -14.97 -8.42 -4.45
N ASN A 15 -15.10 -9.56 -3.76
CA ASN A 15 -16.30 -9.87 -3.00
C ASN A 15 -16.22 -9.19 -1.63
N TYR A 16 -16.85 -8.02 -1.48
CA TYR A 16 -16.87 -7.29 -0.20
C TYR A 16 -17.67 -8.00 0.89
N ASP A 17 -18.44 -9.04 0.54
CA ASP A 17 -19.16 -9.90 1.50
C ASP A 17 -18.30 -11.08 1.98
N ASP A 18 -17.01 -11.16 1.59
CA ASP A 18 -16.06 -12.14 2.12
C ASP A 18 -15.69 -11.80 3.57
N GLU A 19 -15.87 -12.75 4.49
CA GLU A 19 -15.51 -12.60 5.91
C GLU A 19 -14.03 -12.26 6.11
N ASN A 20 -13.16 -12.57 5.15
CA ASN A 20 -11.72 -12.33 5.20
C ASN A 20 -11.28 -11.07 4.45
N ILE A 21 -12.21 -10.22 4.00
CA ILE A 21 -11.89 -9.05 3.17
C ILE A 21 -10.83 -8.14 3.82
N GLU A 22 -10.90 -7.92 5.12
CA GLU A 22 -9.92 -7.09 5.85
C GLU A 22 -8.52 -7.70 5.84
N GLU A 23 -8.41 -9.02 6.02
CA GLU A 23 -7.12 -9.73 5.95
C GLU A 23 -6.54 -9.67 4.53
N GLN A 24 -7.39 -9.77 3.49
CA GLN A 24 -6.97 -9.63 2.10
C GLN A 24 -6.46 -8.21 1.80
N ILE A 25 -7.13 -7.19 2.33
CA ILE A 25 -6.70 -5.78 2.23
C ILE A 25 -5.36 -5.58 2.92
N GLU A 26 -5.18 -6.13 4.13
CA GLU A 26 -3.91 -6.04 4.84
C GLU A 26 -2.76 -6.74 4.09
N ALA A 27 -3.03 -7.94 3.57
CA ALA A 27 -2.07 -8.69 2.77
C ALA A 27 -1.69 -7.93 1.48
N LEU A 28 -2.66 -7.30 0.82
CA LEU A 28 -2.40 -6.46 -0.36
C LEU A 28 -1.51 -5.27 0.00
N GLY A 29 -1.83 -4.57 1.09
CA GLY A 29 -1.04 -3.43 1.56
C GLY A 29 0.42 -3.82 1.79
N LYS A 30 0.66 -4.91 2.52
CA LYS A 30 2.01 -5.47 2.75
C LYS A 30 2.72 -5.84 1.45
N THR A 31 1.99 -6.45 0.50
CA THR A 31 2.52 -6.84 -0.80
C THR A 31 2.93 -5.63 -1.63
N LEU A 32 2.07 -4.60 -1.73
CA LEU A 32 2.36 -3.36 -2.44
C LEU A 32 3.58 -2.65 -1.82
N LYS A 33 3.64 -2.55 -0.49
CA LYS A 33 4.77 -1.97 0.22
C LYS A 33 6.08 -2.66 -0.15
N ASN A 34 6.13 -3.98 -0.11
CA ASN A 34 7.34 -4.74 -0.45
C ASN A 34 7.71 -4.57 -1.92
N PHE A 35 6.74 -4.73 -2.83
CA PHE A 35 6.96 -4.61 -4.26
C PHE A 35 7.48 -3.22 -4.66
N TRP A 36 6.87 -2.16 -4.13
CA TRP A 36 7.31 -0.79 -4.39
C TRP A 36 8.66 -0.47 -3.76
N SER A 37 8.97 -1.00 -2.58
CA SER A 37 10.28 -0.80 -1.95
C SER A 37 11.39 -1.32 -2.86
N MET A 38 11.25 -2.57 -3.35
CA MET A 38 12.21 -3.18 -4.28
C MET A 38 12.27 -2.44 -5.62
N SER A 39 11.11 -2.01 -6.13
CA SER A 39 11.04 -1.30 -7.42
C SER A 39 11.71 0.07 -7.37
N PHE A 40 11.47 0.84 -6.31
CA PHE A 40 12.06 2.17 -6.16
C PHE A 40 13.54 2.12 -5.82
N GLU A 41 13.99 1.16 -5.01
CA GLU A 41 15.43 0.95 -4.75
C GLU A 41 16.19 0.71 -6.06
N LYS A 42 15.60 -0.05 -6.99
CA LYS A 42 16.20 -0.30 -8.31
C LYS A 42 16.13 0.91 -9.25
N GLN A 43 15.02 1.64 -9.26
CA GLN A 43 14.76 2.72 -10.22
C GLN A 43 15.34 4.08 -9.80
N LEU A 44 15.45 4.31 -8.49
CA LEU A 44 15.82 5.58 -7.88
C LEU A 44 16.87 5.36 -6.78
N PRO A 45 18.04 4.79 -7.11
CA PRO A 45 19.03 4.36 -6.11
C PRO A 45 19.59 5.50 -5.26
N ASP A 46 19.61 6.73 -5.79
CA ASP A 46 20.10 7.92 -5.08
C ASP A 46 19.03 8.57 -4.18
N LYS A 47 17.78 8.09 -4.25
CA LYS A 47 16.67 8.63 -3.47
C LYS A 47 16.30 7.71 -2.32
N LYS A 48 16.06 8.31 -1.15
CA LYS A 48 15.54 7.58 0.01
C LYS A 48 14.02 7.47 -0.06
N ILE A 49 13.49 6.67 -0.98
CA ILE A 49 12.04 6.50 -1.05
C ILE A 49 11.57 5.60 0.11
N ALA A 50 10.58 6.09 0.86
CA ALA A 50 9.94 5.37 1.95
C ALA A 50 8.47 5.11 1.64
N ILE A 51 8.01 3.89 1.95
CA ILE A 51 6.62 3.49 1.84
C ILE A 51 6.09 3.14 3.22
N LYS A 52 4.95 3.74 3.59
CA LYS A 52 4.28 3.49 4.87
C LYS A 52 2.87 2.96 4.63
N LEU A 53 2.51 1.99 5.47
CA LEU A 53 1.15 1.51 5.67
C LEU A 53 0.70 1.99 7.03
N PHE A 54 -0.53 2.47 7.13
CA PHE A 54 -1.12 2.91 8.39
C PHE A 54 -2.63 2.90 8.29
N GLU A 55 -3.29 2.87 9.44
CA GLU A 55 -4.75 3.00 9.53
C GLU A 55 -5.12 4.46 9.81
N GLU A 56 -6.09 4.98 9.07
CA GLU A 56 -6.71 6.29 9.26
C GLU A 56 -8.23 6.09 9.24
N ASP A 57 -8.93 6.46 10.33
CA ASP A 57 -10.38 6.24 10.48
C ASP A 57 -10.86 4.80 10.17
N LYS A 58 -10.06 3.80 10.58
CA LYS A 58 -10.26 2.34 10.30
C LYS A 58 -10.07 1.93 8.83
N ILE A 59 -9.51 2.80 8.01
CA ILE A 59 -9.20 2.54 6.62
C ILE A 59 -7.70 2.29 6.51
N LEU A 60 -7.30 1.17 5.91
CA LEU A 60 -5.90 0.89 5.64
C LEU A 60 -5.43 1.73 4.45
N CYS A 61 -4.46 2.60 4.71
CA CYS A 61 -3.89 3.52 3.74
C CYS A 61 -2.42 3.18 3.44
N ILE A 62 -1.99 3.51 2.24
CA ILE A 62 -0.59 3.45 1.80
C ILE A 62 -0.13 4.82 1.30
N THR A 63 1.09 5.20 1.68
CA THR A 63 1.72 6.44 1.20
C THR A 63 3.16 6.20 0.79
N VAL A 64 3.62 6.98 -0.19
CA VAL A 64 5.01 7.02 -0.67
C VAL A 64 5.53 8.44 -0.53
N PHE A 65 6.75 8.57 -0.01
CA PHE A 65 7.43 9.86 0.13
C PHE A 65 8.95 9.70 0.06
N GLU A 66 9.65 10.77 -0.28
CA GLU A 66 11.12 10.81 -0.19
C GLU A 66 11.50 11.19 1.24
N GLY A 67 12.26 10.32 1.91
CA GLY A 67 12.81 10.56 3.23
C GLY A 67 13.86 11.66 3.18
N VAL A 68 13.81 12.55 4.17
CA VAL A 68 14.81 13.62 4.38
C VAL A 68 16.15 13.02 4.80
#